data_AF-A0AAP6EC34-F1
#
_entry.id   AF-A0AAP6EC34-F1
#
_cell.length_a   1.000
_cell.length_b   1.000
_cell.length_c   1.000
_cell.angle_alpha   90.00
_cell.angle_beta   90.00
_cell.angle_gamma   90.00
#
_symmetry.space_group_name_H-M   'P 1'
#
loop_
_entity.id
_entity.type
_entity.pdbx_description
1 polymer ?
#
loop_
_entity_poly.entity_id
_entity_poly.type
_entity_poly.pdbx_seq_one_letter_code
_entity_poly.pdbx_strand_id
1 'polypeptide(L)' 'MGATPQRTQAGLQAARARGRKGGRPKTLSKDKQALAVQLYNEKKHTVAQICVLMGISRPTLYKYIESARLFKK' A
#
# COMPACT_ATOMS: atom_id res chain seq x y z
N MET A 1 -34.63 -5.35 12.16
CA MET A 1 -34.14 -4.40 13.18
C MET A 1 -32.67 -4.14 12.90
N GLY A 2 -32.33 -3.02 12.26
CA GLY A 2 -30.97 -2.70 11.83
C GLY A 2 -30.07 -2.24 12.98
N ALA A 3 -28.79 -2.58 12.96
CA ALA A 3 -27.82 -2.14 13.97
C ALA A 3 -27.69 -0.60 13.94
N THR A 4 -27.96 0.05 15.07
CA THR A 4 -27.80 1.51 15.23
C THR A 4 -26.32 1.91 15.12
N PRO A 5 -26.00 3.10 14.57
CA PRO A 5 -24.62 3.51 14.26
C PRO A 5 -23.69 3.47 15.48
N GLN A 6 -24.23 3.70 16.67
CA GLN A 6 -23.49 3.65 17.95
C GLN A 6 -22.93 2.25 18.25
N ARG A 7 -23.69 1.19 17.94
CA ARG A 7 -23.27 -0.21 18.17
C ARG A 7 -22.23 -0.65 17.13
N THR A 8 -22.39 -0.20 15.89
CA THR A 8 -21.45 -0.48 14.80
C THR A 8 -20.08 0.15 15.06
N GLN A 9 -20.05 1.38 15.58
CA GLN A 9 -18.80 2.04 15.97
C GLN A 9 -18.13 1.35 17.15
N ALA A 10 -18.88 0.98 18.19
CA ALA A 10 -18.36 0.22 19.33
C ALA A 10 -17.77 -1.14 18.89
N GLY A 11 -18.43 -1.85 17.99
CA GLY A 11 -17.92 -3.10 17.41
C GLY A 11 -16.66 -2.90 16.57
N LEU A 12 -16.60 -1.83 15.77
CA LEU A 12 -15.41 -1.50 14.97
C LEU A 12 -14.21 -1.12 15.88
N GLN A 13 -14.46 -0.36 16.93
CA GLN A 13 -13.43 -0.01 17.92
C GLN A 13 -12.93 -1.25 18.67
N ALA A 14 -13.82 -2.12 19.13
CA ALA A 14 -13.46 -3.39 19.75
C ALA A 14 -12.65 -4.29 18.81
N ALA A 15 -12.99 -4.33 17.51
CA ALA A 15 -12.22 -5.08 16.51
C ALA A 15 -10.81 -4.48 16.27
N ARG A 16 -10.70 -3.14 16.22
CA ARG A 16 -9.41 -2.44 16.10
C ARG A 16 -8.54 -2.65 17.35
N ALA A 17 -9.12 -2.60 18.54
CA ALA A 17 -8.43 -2.88 19.81
C ALA A 17 -7.88 -4.31 19.87
N ARG A 18 -8.58 -5.28 19.26
CA ARG A 18 -8.11 -6.66 19.05
C ARG A 18 -7.07 -6.80 17.93
N GLY A 19 -6.57 -5.70 17.36
CA GLY A 19 -5.53 -5.70 16.34
C GLY A 19 -6.00 -5.85 14.89
N ARG A 20 -7.33 -5.90 14.62
CA ARG A 20 -7.81 -5.92 13.23
C ARG A 20 -7.59 -4.56 12.57
N LYS A 21 -6.63 -4.51 11.65
CA LYS A 21 -6.48 -3.39 10.70
C LYS A 21 -7.52 -3.53 9.59
N GLY A 22 -8.68 -2.90 9.78
CA GLY A 22 -9.69 -2.77 8.71
C GLY A 22 -9.21 -1.88 7.56
N GLY A 23 -9.76 -2.09 6.37
CA GLY A 23 -9.45 -1.33 5.15
C GLY A 23 -9.02 -2.22 3.98
N ARG A 24 -8.86 -1.63 2.79
CA ARG A 24 -8.37 -2.36 1.61
C ARG A 24 -6.91 -2.76 1.86
N PRO A 25 -6.55 -4.06 1.78
CA PRO A 25 -5.17 -4.47 1.93
C PRO A 25 -4.30 -3.76 0.89
N LYS A 26 -3.08 -3.39 1.27
CA LYS A 26 -2.12 -2.81 0.33
C LYS A 26 -1.86 -3.83 -0.78
N THR A 27 -1.96 -3.39 -2.03
CA THR A 27 -1.82 -4.25 -3.22
C THR A 27 -0.45 -4.94 -3.31
N LEU A 28 0.57 -4.39 -2.64
CA LEU A 28 1.94 -4.89 -2.72
C LEU A 28 2.58 -5.03 -1.33
N SER A 29 3.27 -6.15 -1.08
CA SER A 29 4.10 -6.35 0.11
C SER A 29 5.25 -5.34 0.17
N LYS A 30 5.79 -5.06 1.36
CA LYS A 30 6.90 -4.12 1.56
C LYS A 30 8.13 -4.50 0.73
N ASP A 31 8.49 -5.78 0.68
CA ASP A 31 9.61 -6.29 -0.14
C ASP A 31 9.44 -5.98 -1.63
N LYS A 32 8.23 -6.20 -2.16
CA LYS A 32 7.93 -5.91 -3.55
C LYS A 32 7.98 -4.39 -3.84
N GLN A 33 7.63 -3.55 -2.86
CA GLN A 33 7.75 -2.10 -3.00
C GLN A 33 9.21 -1.68 -3.06
N ALA A 34 10.05 -2.25 -2.19
CA ALA A 34 11.50 -2.00 -2.21
C ALA A 34 12.12 -2.44 -3.55
N LEU A 35 11.76 -3.63 -4.04
CA LEU A 35 12.21 -4.14 -5.33
C LEU A 35 11.78 -3.23 -6.49
N ALA A 36 10.54 -2.69 -6.47
CA ALA A 36 10.07 -1.78 -7.51
C ALA A 36 10.88 -0.48 -7.54
N VAL A 37 11.25 0.04 -6.36
CA VAL A 37 12.09 1.23 -6.23
C VAL A 37 13.54 0.95 -6.65
N GLN A 38 14.08 -0.24 -6.36
CA GLN A 38 15.41 -0.65 -6.82
C GLN A 38 15.47 -0.73 -8.34
N LEU A 39 14.51 -1.40 -8.99
CA LEU A 39 14.44 -1.51 -10.45
C LEU A 39 14.33 -0.13 -11.13
N TYR A 40 13.60 0.80 -10.51
CA TYR A 40 13.53 2.19 -10.97
C TYR A 40 14.88 2.92 -10.83
N ASN A 41 15.57 2.75 -9.70
CA ASN A 41 16.88 3.37 -9.46
C ASN A 41 17.98 2.81 -10.37
N GLU A 42 17.92 1.53 -10.70
CA GLU A 42 18.85 0.89 -11.65
C GLU A 42 18.69 1.43 -13.09
N LYS A 43 17.56 2.08 -13.41
CA LYS A 43 17.25 2.65 -14.74
C LYS A 43 17.37 1.66 -15.91
N LYS A 44 17.44 0.35 -15.64
CA LYS A 44 17.54 -0.72 -16.65
C LYS A 44 16.21 -1.01 -17.34
N HIS A 45 15.09 -0.72 -16.67
CA HIS A 45 13.74 -0.97 -17.19
C HIS A 45 12.96 0.34 -17.31
N THR A 46 12.12 0.43 -18.34
CA THR A 46 11.18 1.54 -18.48
C THR A 46 10.09 1.45 -17.41
N VAL A 47 9.51 2.60 -17.05
CA VAL A 47 8.40 2.68 -16.09
C VAL A 47 7.24 1.77 -16.48
N ALA A 48 6.97 1.64 -17.78
CA ALA A 48 5.93 0.76 -18.30
C ALA A 48 6.25 -0.72 -18.02
N GLN A 49 7.48 -1.17 -18.27
CA GLN A 49 7.89 -2.55 -17.96
C GLN A 49 7.82 -2.85 -16.46
N ILE A 50 8.26 -1.91 -15.61
CA ILE A 50 8.21 -2.09 -14.15
C ILE A 50 6.75 -2.21 -13.68
N CYS A 51 5.83 -1.41 -14.25
CA CYS A 51 4.40 -1.51 -13.97
C CYS A 51 3.82 -2.88 -14.32
N VAL A 52 4.17 -3.42 -15.50
CA VAL A 52 3.70 -4.74 -15.95
C VAL A 52 4.27 -5.84 -15.05
N LEU A 53 5.57 -5.80 -14.78
CA LEU A 53 6.26 -6.81 -13.97
C LEU A 53 5.74 -6.85 -12.52
N MET A 54 5.37 -5.70 -11.97
CA MET A 54 4.85 -5.58 -10.60
C MET A 54 3.33 -5.61 -10.52
N GLY A 55 2.60 -5.60 -11.64
CA GLY A 55 1.14 -5.53 -11.67
C GLY A 55 0.58 -4.26 -11.02
N ILE A 56 1.28 -3.12 -11.16
CA ILE A 56 0.87 -1.84 -10.57
C ILE A 56 0.66 -0.76 -11.62
N SER A 57 -0.06 0.29 -11.25
CA SER A 57 -0.22 1.48 -12.09
C SER A 57 0.97 2.45 -11.95
N ARG A 58 1.20 3.29 -12.96
CA ARG A 58 2.25 4.34 -12.95
C ARG A 58 2.18 5.23 -11.70
N PRO A 59 1.02 5.76 -11.28
CA PRO A 59 0.94 6.58 -10.06
C PRO A 59 1.24 5.77 -8.79
N THR A 60 0.97 4.46 -8.77
CA THR A 60 1.37 3.59 -7.65
C THR A 60 2.89 3.48 -7.55
N LEU A 61 3.60 3.35 -8.67
CA LEU A 61 5.07 3.32 -8.68
C LEU A 61 5.67 4.64 -8.16
N TYR A 62 5.20 5.79 -8.64
CA TYR A 62 5.69 7.08 -8.18
C TYR A 62 5.44 7.30 -6.68
N LYS A 63 4.28 6.86 -6.16
CA LYS A 63 4.01 6.89 -4.71
C LYS A 63 5.04 6.10 -3.91
N TYR A 64 5.47 4.93 -4.41
CA TYR A 64 6.50 4.14 -3.73
C TYR A 64 7.87 4.81 -3.79
N ILE A 65 8.23 5.43 -4.92
CA ILE A 65 9.48 6.18 -5.07
C ILE A 65 9.51 7.38 -4.13
N GLU A 66 8.43 8.16 -4.06
CA GLU A 66 8.32 9.29 -3.12
C GLU A 66 8.37 8.85 -1.67
N SER A 67 7.65 7.78 -1.32
CA SER A 67 7.69 7.22 0.03
C SER A 67 9.11 6.79 0.40
N ALA A 68 9.81 6.09 -0.50
CA ALA A 68 11.19 5.65 -0.28
C ALA A 68 12.18 6.83 -0.20
N ARG A 69 11.95 7.91 -0.96
CA ARG A 69 12.74 9.14 -0.86
C ARG A 69 12.56 9.81 0.51
N LEU A 70 11.34 9.79 1.05
CA LEU A 70 11.02 10.39 2.35
C LEU A 70 11.74 9.70 3.52
N PHE A 71 11.99 8.39 3.41
CA PHE A 71 12.73 7.61 4.42
C PHE A 71 14.25 7.81 4.40
N LYS A 72 14.82 8.45 3.37
CA LYS A 72 16.27 8.73 3.26
C LYS A 72 16.68 10.10 3.83
N LYS A 73 15.74 10.87 4.36
CA LYS A 73 15.97 12.18 4.99
C LYS A 73 16.06 12.00 6.50
#